data_AF-A0A1Q6SK44-F1
#
_entry.id   AF-A0A1Q6SK44-F1
#
_cell.length_a   1.000
_cell.length_b   1.000
_cell.length_c   1.000
_cell.angle_alpha   90.00
_cell.angle_beta   90.00
_cell.angle_gamma   90.00
#
_symmetry.space_group_name_H-M   'P 1'
#
loop_
_entity.id
_entity.type
_entity.pdbx_description
1 polymer ?
#
loop_
_entity_poly.entity_id
_entity_poly.type
_entity_poly.pdbx_seq_one_letter_code
_entity_poly.pdbx_strand_id
1 'polypeptide(L)'
;MRKQLEEKKKTEADYKRGSEAWNRIVSSSVLTDAPYDVFSGYYEEIIDSCEKLAGAQSQKLEEYVESSLGMDMEKFEEQARDRALDETKEAFVLWSIVKKENLTATDEEINVYADGCAASSAGVFGSGEDFIAYYGKEKVREMLYRDRIIAIAVGG
;
A
#
# COMPACT_ATOMS: atom_id res chain seq x y z
N MET A 1 -10.29 -28.22 -9.56
CA MET A 1 -10.33 -28.30 -8.09
C MET A 1 -8.98 -28.56 -7.43
N ARG A 2 -8.27 -29.69 -7.63
CA ARG A 2 -6.95 -29.92 -6.96
C ARG A 2 -5.86 -28.91 -7.40
N LYS A 3 -5.68 -28.69 -8.70
CA LYS A 3 -4.72 -27.69 -9.24
C LYS A 3 -5.02 -26.26 -8.76
N GLN A 4 -6.29 -25.82 -8.83
CA GLN A 4 -6.72 -24.51 -8.33
C GLN A 4 -6.49 -24.33 -6.82
N LEU A 5 -6.65 -25.39 -6.02
CA LEU A 5 -6.38 -25.35 -4.58
C LEU A 5 -4.87 -25.29 -4.28
N GLU A 6 -4.04 -25.97 -5.07
CA GLU A 6 -2.58 -25.93 -4.98
C GLU A 6 -2.01 -24.58 -5.44
N GLU A 7 -2.52 -24.02 -6.53
CA GLU A 7 -2.19 -22.68 -7.03
C GLU A 7 -2.59 -21.61 -6.01
N LYS A 8 -3.82 -21.66 -5.48
CA LYS A 8 -4.28 -20.73 -4.44
C LYS A 8 -3.39 -20.78 -3.19
N LYS A 9 -3.08 -21.98 -2.70
CA LYS A 9 -2.19 -22.16 -1.53
C LYS A 9 -0.77 -21.66 -1.79
N LYS A 10 -0.26 -21.82 -3.01
CA LYS A 10 1.06 -21.30 -3.40
C LYS A 10 1.06 -19.77 -3.43
N THR A 11 0.05 -19.16 -4.03
CA THR A 11 -0.10 -17.69 -4.07
C THR A 11 -0.24 -17.08 -2.67
N GLU A 12 -1.03 -17.71 -1.79
CA GLU A 12 -1.15 -17.28 -0.38
C GLU A 12 0.19 -17.38 0.38
N ALA A 13 0.94 -18.46 0.16
CA ALA A 13 2.25 -18.65 0.78
C ALA A 13 3.30 -17.66 0.24
N ASP A 14 3.27 -17.34 -1.05
CA ASP A 14 4.15 -16.36 -1.68
C ASP A 14 3.83 -14.94 -1.17
N TYR A 15 2.55 -14.57 -1.10
CA TYR A 15 2.11 -13.30 -0.52
C TYR A 15 2.54 -13.15 0.93
N LYS A 16 2.30 -14.18 1.77
CA LYS A 16 2.70 -14.16 3.17
C LYS A 16 4.21 -13.99 3.33
N ARG A 17 5.01 -14.76 2.58
CA ARG A 17 6.48 -14.65 2.60
C ARG A 17 6.94 -13.24 2.17
N GLY A 18 6.32 -12.68 1.14
CA GLY A 18 6.64 -11.34 0.68
C GLY A 18 6.30 -10.25 1.71
N SER A 19 5.14 -10.35 2.35
CA SER A 19 4.73 -9.46 3.44
C SER A 19 5.68 -9.55 4.64
N GLU A 20 6.05 -10.75 5.06
CA GLU A 20 7.03 -10.94 6.15
C GLU A 20 8.40 -10.35 5.80
N ALA A 21 8.86 -10.51 4.55
CA ALA A 21 10.12 -9.92 4.09
C ALA A 21 10.08 -8.40 4.12
N TRP A 22 9.01 -7.78 3.60
CA TRP A 22 8.82 -6.32 3.67
C TRP A 22 8.80 -5.81 5.11
N ASN A 23 8.03 -6.46 5.98
CA ASN A 23 7.93 -6.06 7.39
C ASN A 23 9.30 -6.13 8.09
N ARG A 24 10.12 -7.14 7.78
CA ARG A 24 11.51 -7.23 8.30
C ARG A 24 12.37 -6.06 7.81
N ILE A 25 12.29 -5.72 6.52
CA ILE A 25 13.02 -4.58 5.94
C ILE A 25 12.64 -3.28 6.64
N VAL A 26 11.34 -2.98 6.74
CA VAL A 26 10.84 -1.76 7.38
C VAL A 26 11.16 -1.71 8.88
N SER A 27 10.95 -2.80 9.61
CA SER A 27 11.23 -2.85 11.06
C SER A 27 12.72 -2.74 11.38
N SER A 28 13.60 -3.23 10.52
CA SER A 28 15.06 -3.06 10.66
C SER A 28 15.56 -1.65 10.30
N SER A 29 14.70 -0.84 9.68
CA SER A 29 15.01 0.52 9.28
C SER A 29 14.63 1.53 10.37
N VAL A 30 15.35 2.65 10.42
CA VAL A 30 15.11 3.75 11.36
C VAL A 30 14.70 4.99 10.58
N LEU A 31 13.53 5.55 10.90
CA LEU A 31 13.15 6.89 10.45
C LEU A 31 13.75 7.87 11.46
N THR A 32 14.75 8.63 11.02
CA THR A 32 15.46 9.57 11.90
C THR A 32 14.70 10.89 12.08
N ASP A 33 14.02 11.31 11.02
CA ASP A 33 13.10 12.45 11.00
C ASP A 33 11.97 12.14 10.02
N ALA A 34 10.76 12.58 10.32
CA ALA A 34 9.59 12.45 9.48
C ALA A 34 9.25 13.82 8.90
N PRO A 35 9.62 14.12 7.64
CA PRO A 35 9.33 15.41 7.04
C PRO A 35 7.83 15.71 7.10
N TYR A 36 7.50 16.87 7.67
CA TYR A 36 6.12 17.23 7.98
C TYR A 36 5.22 17.21 6.74
N ASP A 37 5.72 17.63 5.59
CA ASP A 37 5.01 17.66 4.31
C ASP A 37 4.62 16.27 3.80
N VAL A 38 5.52 15.29 3.93
CA VAL A 38 5.24 13.89 3.56
C VAL A 38 4.28 13.25 4.56
N PHE A 39 4.54 13.45 5.85
CA PHE A 39 3.69 12.94 6.92
C PHE A 39 2.27 13.50 6.85
N SER A 40 2.13 14.81 6.69
CA SER A 40 0.82 15.46 6.64
C SER A 40 0.03 15.01 5.42
N GLY A 41 0.69 14.74 4.29
CA GLY A 41 0.03 14.15 3.12
C GLY A 41 -0.62 12.81 3.44
N TYR A 42 0.10 11.87 4.08
CA TYR A 42 -0.49 10.59 4.46
C TYR A 42 -1.58 10.72 5.53
N TYR A 43 -1.40 11.63 6.49
CA TYR A 43 -2.42 11.91 7.50
C TYR A 43 -3.71 12.42 6.85
N GLU A 44 -3.61 13.41 5.97
CA GLU A 44 -4.75 13.97 5.23
C GLU A 44 -5.44 12.91 4.37
N GLU A 45 -4.68 12.05 3.67
CA GLU A 45 -5.27 10.93 2.89
C GLU A 45 -6.09 9.97 3.76
N ILE A 46 -5.63 9.67 4.99
CA ILE A 46 -6.34 8.79 5.93
C ILE A 46 -7.65 9.44 6.39
N ILE A 47 -7.59 10.73 6.76
CA ILE A 47 -8.76 11.50 7.19
C ILE A 47 -9.76 11.62 6.04
N ASP A 48 -9.33 12.06 4.86
CA ASP A 48 -10.15 12.21 3.66
C ASP A 48 -10.84 10.90 3.26
N SER A 49 -10.15 9.77 3.40
CA SER A 49 -10.73 8.45 3.13
C SER A 49 -11.88 8.13 4.09
N CYS A 50 -11.69 8.40 5.38
CA CYS A 50 -12.74 8.23 6.38
C CYS A 50 -13.89 9.22 6.19
N GLU A 51 -13.60 10.47 5.83
CA GLU A 51 -14.63 11.47 5.51
C GLU A 51 -15.48 11.08 4.30
N LYS A 52 -14.87 10.51 3.26
CA LYS A 52 -15.60 9.99 2.09
C LYS A 52 -16.54 8.85 2.49
N LEU A 53 -16.09 7.94 3.37
CA LEU A 53 -16.91 6.85 3.89
C LEU A 53 -18.07 7.36 4.78
N ALA A 54 -17.82 8.36 5.60
CA ALA A 54 -18.84 9.04 6.40
C ALA A 54 -19.88 9.72 5.49
N GLY A 55 -19.42 10.47 4.50
CA GLY A 55 -20.26 11.16 3.51
C GLY A 55 -21.13 10.20 2.70
N ALA A 56 -20.61 9.03 2.32
CA ALA A 56 -21.38 7.98 1.66
C ALA A 56 -22.55 7.46 2.51
N GLN A 57 -22.46 7.60 3.84
CA GLN A 57 -23.53 7.26 4.80
C GLN A 57 -24.32 8.48 5.27
N SER A 58 -24.09 9.66 4.66
CA SER A 58 -24.68 10.94 5.09
C SER A 58 -24.41 11.28 6.56
N GLN A 59 -23.27 10.84 7.09
CA GLN A 59 -22.80 11.11 8.44
C GLN A 59 -21.67 12.14 8.42
N LYS A 60 -21.50 12.84 9.54
CA LYS A 60 -20.25 13.56 9.81
C LYS A 60 -19.14 12.56 10.17
N LEU A 61 -17.88 12.97 10.03
CA LEU A 61 -16.73 12.15 10.38
C LEU A 61 -16.82 11.62 11.82
N GLU A 62 -17.07 12.49 12.79
CA GLU A 62 -17.22 12.13 14.21
C GLU A 62 -18.31 11.07 14.42
N GLU A 63 -19.50 11.27 13.83
CA GLU A 63 -20.60 10.30 13.91
C GLU A 63 -20.22 8.95 13.28
N TYR A 64 -19.49 8.95 12.16
CA TYR A 64 -19.00 7.74 11.51
C TYR A 64 -17.96 7.01 12.36
N VAL A 65 -16.99 7.75 12.92
CA VAL A 65 -15.94 7.19 13.78
C VAL A 65 -16.55 6.54 15.01
N GLU A 66 -17.50 7.21 15.67
CA GLU A 66 -18.20 6.64 16.82
C GLU A 66 -19.04 5.42 16.45
N SER A 67 -19.87 5.52 15.41
CA SER A 67 -20.86 4.49 15.08
C SER A 67 -20.29 3.29 14.31
N SER A 68 -19.31 3.51 13.43
CA SER A 68 -18.75 2.48 12.54
C SER A 68 -17.42 1.94 13.03
N LEU A 69 -16.58 2.78 13.68
CA LEU A 69 -15.27 2.35 14.19
C LEU A 69 -15.27 2.08 15.70
N GLY A 70 -16.31 2.52 16.42
CA GLY A 70 -16.48 2.25 17.85
C GLY A 70 -15.42 2.92 18.71
N MET A 71 -14.94 4.09 18.31
CA MET A 71 -13.96 4.91 19.03
C MET A 71 -14.36 6.38 18.99
N ASP A 72 -13.74 7.20 19.85
CA ASP A 72 -13.88 8.65 19.79
C ASP A 72 -12.89 9.27 18.78
N MET A 73 -13.07 10.56 18.51
CA MET A 73 -12.23 11.31 17.57
C MET A 73 -10.78 11.42 18.03
N GLU A 74 -10.51 11.54 19.34
CA GLU A 74 -9.14 11.65 19.86
C GLU A 74 -8.33 10.39 19.53
N LYS A 75 -8.91 9.22 19.81
CA LYS A 75 -8.29 7.92 19.54
C LYS A 75 -8.21 7.62 18.04
N PHE A 76 -9.16 8.10 17.25
CA PHE A 76 -9.09 8.01 15.79
C PHE A 76 -7.93 8.83 15.22
N GLU A 77 -7.79 10.08 15.64
CA GLU A 77 -6.70 10.94 15.20
C GLU A 77 -5.33 10.40 15.65
N GLU A 78 -5.23 9.83 16.86
CA GLU A 78 -4.01 9.14 17.31
C GLU A 78 -3.63 8.00 16.37
N GLN A 79 -4.57 7.12 16.04
CA GLN A 79 -4.33 6.02 15.09
C GLN A 79 -4.02 6.52 13.68
N ALA A 80 -4.66 7.61 13.23
CA ALA A 80 -4.38 8.21 11.94
C ALA A 80 -2.96 8.79 11.90
N ARG A 81 -2.49 9.43 12.98
CA ARG A 81 -1.11 9.92 13.11
C ARG A 81 -0.11 8.76 13.11
N ASP A 82 -0.33 7.72 13.91
CA ASP A 82 0.55 6.55 13.96
C ASP A 82 0.66 5.87 12.60
N ARG A 83 -0.49 5.68 11.92
CA ARG A 83 -0.53 5.13 10.58
C ARG A 83 0.19 6.03 9.57
N ALA A 84 -0.01 7.34 9.61
CA ALA A 84 0.69 8.26 8.72
C ALA A 84 2.21 8.23 8.93
N LEU A 85 2.67 8.03 10.17
CA LEU A 85 4.09 7.86 10.47
C LEU A 85 4.64 6.54 9.92
N ASP A 86 3.89 5.45 10.03
CA ASP A 86 4.24 4.16 9.43
C ASP A 86 4.32 4.25 7.90
N GLU A 87 3.31 4.84 7.24
CA GLU A 87 3.30 5.03 5.78
C GLU A 87 4.48 5.93 5.33
N THR A 88 4.79 6.97 6.08
CA THR A 88 5.98 7.82 5.87
C THR A 88 7.24 6.97 5.94
N LYS A 89 7.41 6.16 7.00
CA LYS A 89 8.56 5.29 7.15
C LYS A 89 8.69 4.31 5.98
N GLU A 90 7.60 3.66 5.59
CA GLU A 90 7.57 2.72 4.47
C GLU A 90 8.00 3.38 3.16
N ALA A 91 7.49 4.58 2.87
CA ALA A 91 7.87 5.36 1.68
C ALA A 91 9.36 5.68 1.68
N PHE A 92 9.91 6.16 2.80
CA PHE A 92 11.34 6.46 2.90
C PHE A 92 12.22 5.22 2.74
N VAL A 93 11.81 4.08 3.30
CA VAL A 93 12.51 2.80 3.13
C VAL A 93 12.50 2.37 1.67
N LEU A 94 11.32 2.38 1.03
CA LEU A 94 11.15 2.07 -0.38
C LEU A 94 12.11 2.90 -1.25
N TRP A 95 12.02 4.22 -1.15
CA TRP A 95 12.79 5.12 -2.01
C TRP A 95 14.29 5.11 -1.69
N SER A 96 14.68 4.87 -0.44
CA SER A 96 16.09 4.68 -0.06
C SER A 96 16.69 3.44 -0.73
N ILE A 97 15.95 2.33 -0.77
CA ILE A 97 16.39 1.10 -1.44
C ILE A 97 16.39 1.29 -2.95
N VAL A 98 15.33 1.86 -3.53
CA VAL A 98 15.26 2.18 -4.98
C VAL A 98 16.48 2.99 -5.41
N LYS A 99 16.84 4.04 -4.65
CA LYS A 99 18.01 4.86 -4.92
C LYS A 99 19.32 4.09 -4.74
N LYS A 100 19.46 3.31 -3.66
CA LYS A 100 20.69 2.57 -3.34
C LYS A 100 20.98 1.46 -4.35
N GLU A 101 19.96 0.70 -4.73
CA GLU A 101 20.05 -0.42 -5.67
C GLU A 101 19.91 0.05 -7.13
N ASN A 102 19.76 1.37 -7.35
CA ASN A 102 19.58 2.00 -8.66
C ASN A 102 18.45 1.35 -9.48
N LEU A 103 17.33 1.06 -8.81
CA LEU A 103 16.15 0.48 -9.45
C LEU A 103 15.49 1.52 -10.33
N THR A 104 15.17 1.11 -11.56
CA THR A 104 14.41 1.91 -12.51
C THR A 104 13.24 1.10 -13.04
N ALA A 105 12.15 1.76 -13.38
CA ALA A 105 10.99 1.16 -14.00
C ALA A 105 10.59 2.01 -15.22
N THR A 106 10.67 1.41 -16.39
CA THR A 106 10.16 1.97 -17.64
C THR A 106 8.63 1.96 -17.64
N ASP A 107 8.05 2.81 -18.49
CA ASP A 107 6.60 2.86 -18.67
C ASP A 107 6.02 1.50 -19.10
N GLU A 108 6.75 0.76 -19.94
CA GLU A 108 6.36 -0.58 -20.37
C GLU A 108 6.32 -1.56 -19.20
N GLU A 109 7.32 -1.54 -18.32
CA GLU A 109 7.34 -2.42 -17.13
C GLU A 109 6.21 -2.08 -16.16
N ILE A 110 5.83 -0.80 -16.04
CA ILE A 110 4.68 -0.37 -15.22
C ILE A 110 3.37 -0.87 -15.82
N ASN A 111 3.19 -0.78 -17.14
CA ASN A 111 2.01 -1.27 -17.83
C ASN A 111 1.87 -2.79 -17.70
N VAL A 112 2.96 -3.54 -17.93
CA VAL A 112 2.99 -5.00 -17.77
C VAL A 112 2.68 -5.41 -16.33
N TYR A 113 3.21 -4.68 -15.35
CA TYR A 113 2.90 -4.93 -13.95
C TYR A 113 1.42 -4.67 -13.66
N ALA A 114 0.86 -3.56 -14.14
CA ALA A 114 -0.55 -3.22 -13.98
C ALA A 114 -1.48 -4.28 -14.59
N ASP A 115 -1.14 -4.81 -15.78
CA ASP A 115 -1.90 -5.90 -16.40
C ASP A 115 -1.89 -7.16 -15.54
N GLY A 116 -0.75 -7.50 -14.93
CA GLY A 116 -0.63 -8.60 -13.98
C GLY A 116 -1.49 -8.40 -12.72
N CYS A 117 -1.50 -7.19 -12.17
CA CYS A 117 -2.35 -6.83 -11.04
C CYS A 117 -3.83 -6.90 -11.39
N ALA A 118 -4.23 -6.37 -12.54
CA ALA A 118 -5.61 -6.41 -13.02
C ALA A 118 -6.09 -7.86 -13.22
N ALA A 119 -5.27 -8.71 -13.86
CA ALA A 119 -5.58 -10.13 -14.04
C ALA A 119 -5.74 -10.87 -12.70
N SER A 120 -5.01 -10.44 -11.66
CA SER A 120 -5.07 -11.03 -10.31
C SER A 120 -6.17 -10.45 -9.44
N SER A 121 -6.89 -9.42 -9.90
CA SER A 121 -7.89 -8.67 -9.11
C SER A 121 -9.25 -9.37 -8.96
N ALA A 122 -9.38 -10.61 -9.41
CA ALA A 122 -10.65 -11.36 -9.43
C ALA A 122 -11.79 -10.61 -10.16
N GLY A 123 -11.45 -9.82 -11.19
CA GLY A 123 -12.40 -9.09 -12.03
C GLY A 123 -12.80 -7.71 -11.51
N VAL A 124 -12.14 -7.20 -10.45
CA VAL A 124 -12.33 -5.80 -10.00
C VAL A 124 -11.86 -4.81 -11.07
N PHE A 125 -10.75 -5.12 -11.74
CA PHE A 125 -10.22 -4.32 -12.85
C PHE A 125 -10.31 -5.12 -14.15
N GLY A 126 -10.74 -4.47 -15.23
CA GLY A 126 -10.86 -5.08 -16.55
C GLY A 126 -9.53 -5.15 -17.31
N SER A 127 -8.60 -4.24 -17.00
CA SER A 127 -7.30 -4.09 -17.68
C SER A 127 -6.27 -3.41 -16.77
N GLY A 128 -4.99 -3.45 -17.16
CA GLY A 128 -3.95 -2.64 -16.50
C GLY A 128 -4.19 -1.14 -16.66
N GLU A 129 -4.83 -0.69 -17.74
CA GLU A 129 -5.23 0.71 -17.90
C GLU A 129 -6.26 1.12 -16.83
N ASP A 130 -7.27 0.28 -16.56
CA ASP A 130 -8.24 0.54 -15.48
C ASP A 130 -7.55 0.58 -14.11
N PHE A 131 -6.57 -0.30 -13.89
CA PHE A 131 -5.79 -0.35 -12.66
C PHE A 131 -4.97 0.95 -12.48
N ILE A 132 -4.28 1.40 -13.52
CA ILE A 132 -3.53 2.66 -13.53
C ILE A 132 -4.46 3.87 -13.38
N ALA A 133 -5.63 3.85 -14.02
CA ALA A 133 -6.61 4.93 -13.90
C ALA A 133 -7.14 5.07 -12.46
N TYR A 134 -7.28 3.94 -11.75
CA TYR A 134 -7.73 3.93 -10.36
C TYR A 134 -6.63 4.36 -9.37
N TYR A 135 -5.43 3.76 -9.46
CA TYR A 135 -4.35 4.00 -8.49
C TYR A 135 -3.43 5.17 -8.84
N GLY A 136 -3.37 5.56 -10.12
CA GLY A 136 -2.37 6.48 -10.63
C GLY A 136 -1.04 5.80 -10.94
N LYS A 137 -0.40 6.22 -12.04
CA LYS A 137 0.82 5.59 -12.57
C LYS A 137 1.98 5.57 -11.57
N GLU A 138 2.15 6.63 -10.79
CA GLU A 138 3.21 6.71 -9.77
C GLU A 138 3.00 5.67 -8.65
N LYS A 139 1.75 5.49 -8.20
CA LYS A 139 1.46 4.48 -7.18
C LYS A 139 1.69 3.06 -7.70
N VAL A 140 1.33 2.79 -8.96
CA VAL A 140 1.62 1.51 -9.60
C VAL A 140 3.14 1.28 -9.73
N ARG A 141 3.92 2.33 -10.01
CA ARG A 141 5.39 2.27 -9.99
C ARG A 141 5.94 1.93 -8.60
N GLU A 142 5.41 2.54 -7.54
CA GLU A 142 5.79 2.22 -6.16
C GLU A 142 5.49 0.74 -5.82
N MET A 143 4.32 0.25 -6.20
CA MET A 143 3.94 -1.16 -6.01
C MET A 143 4.92 -2.10 -6.74
N LEU A 144 5.26 -1.81 -8.00
CA LEU A 144 6.27 -2.55 -8.75
C LEU A 144 7.64 -2.55 -8.05
N TYR A 145 8.11 -1.40 -7.57
CA TYR A 145 9.39 -1.34 -6.84
C TYR A 145 9.36 -2.15 -5.55
N ARG A 146 8.26 -2.07 -4.79
CA ARG A 146 8.08 -2.86 -3.57
C ARG A 146 8.18 -4.35 -3.85
N ASP A 147 7.50 -4.83 -4.89
CA ASP A 147 7.54 -6.24 -5.27
C ASP A 147 8.93 -6.68 -5.75
N ARG A 148 9.66 -5.82 -6.48
CA ARG A 148 11.06 -6.09 -6.85
C ARG A 148 11.98 -6.18 -5.64
N ILE A 149 11.83 -5.28 -4.67
CA ILE A 149 12.63 -5.31 -3.43
C ILE A 149 12.32 -6.57 -2.63
N ILE A 150 11.05 -6.95 -2.52
CA ILE A 150 10.64 -8.20 -1.88
C ILE A 150 11.26 -9.39 -2.61
N ALA A 151 11.19 -9.43 -3.94
CA ALA A 151 11.77 -10.51 -4.75
C ALA A 151 13.28 -10.66 -4.51
N ILE A 152 14.01 -9.54 -4.40
CA ILE A 152 15.45 -9.54 -4.03
C ILE A 152 15.65 -10.10 -2.62
N ALA A 153 14.81 -9.70 -1.66
CA ALA A 153 14.94 -10.12 -0.26
C ALA A 153 14.57 -11.60 -0.01
N VAL A 154 13.67 -12.18 -0.81
CA VAL A 154 13.25 -13.60 -0.68
C VAL A 154 13.98 -14.56 -1.62
N GLY A 155 14.58 -14.04 -2.69
CA GLY A 155 15.31 -14.79 -3.71
C GLY A 155 16.83 -14.79 -3.57
N GLY A 156 17.36 -14.03 -2.59
CA GLY A 156 18.75 -14.11 -2.12
C GLY A 156 19.01 -15.22 -1.12
#